data_AF-A0A1R1S1G9-F1
#
_entry.id   AF-A0A1R1S1G9-F1
#
_cell.length_a   1.000
_cell.length_b   1.000
_cell.length_c   1.000
_cell.angle_alpha   90.00
_cell.angle_beta   90.00
_cell.angle_gamma   90.00
#
_symmetry.space_group_name_H-M   'P 1'
#
loop_
_entity.id
_entity.type
_entity.pdbx_description
1 polymer ?
#
loop_
_entity_poly.entity_id
_entity_poly.type
_entity_poly.pdbx_seq_one_letter_code
_entity_poly.pdbx_strand_id
1 'polypeptide(L)'
;MLKKLAVGVLMMGMLLLGVGGASVLAHGKSASQESIHPFSTAYTDVKVTGKTVYFYIKGLESPFNQTYYERVAWTSTDEEPDTLKDNILSVKIAAKTGSRHEAKSSERLELIKDKIETGGIVYGWAKAQNGNWYPAGSAKIYY
;
A
#
# COMPACT_ATOMS: atom_id res chain seq x y z
N MET A 1 0.89 -15.45 53.27
CA MET A 1 1.72 -16.45 52.55
C MET A 1 0.79 -17.35 51.76
N LEU A 2 0.60 -17.08 50.46
CA LEU A 2 -0.22 -17.90 49.56
C LEU A 2 0.61 -19.09 49.05
N LYS A 3 0.07 -20.31 49.14
CA LYS A 3 0.69 -21.52 48.58
C LYS A 3 -0.32 -22.31 47.73
N LYS A 4 -0.01 -22.32 46.41
CA LYS A 4 -0.12 -23.42 45.42
C LYS A 4 -1.54 -23.79 44.96
N LEU A 5 -1.95 -23.40 43.73
CA LEU A 5 -1.67 -23.92 42.37
C LEU A 5 -2.31 -25.29 42.06
N ALA A 6 -3.30 -25.22 41.17
CA ALA A 6 -4.12 -26.31 40.64
C ALA A 6 -3.37 -27.16 39.61
N VAL A 7 -3.64 -28.47 39.65
CA VAL A 7 -3.23 -29.45 38.63
C VAL A 7 -4.50 -29.88 37.90
N GLY A 8 -4.64 -29.50 36.63
CA GLY A 8 -5.70 -29.93 35.74
C GLY A 8 -5.16 -30.96 34.75
N VAL A 9 -5.76 -32.15 34.75
CA VAL A 9 -5.30 -33.36 34.06
C VAL A 9 -5.51 -33.29 32.55
N LEU A 10 -4.51 -33.82 31.83
CA LEU A 10 -4.44 -34.09 30.39
C LEU A 10 -5.52 -35.11 29.97
N MET A 11 -6.41 -34.75 29.05
CA MET A 11 -7.33 -35.70 28.40
C MET A 11 -6.86 -35.97 26.96
N MET A 12 -6.30 -37.16 26.77
CA MET A 12 -5.96 -37.75 25.48
C MET A 12 -7.25 -38.38 24.90
N GLY A 13 -7.81 -37.78 23.84
CA GLY A 13 -8.99 -38.27 23.14
C GLY A 13 -8.62 -39.09 21.91
N MET A 14 -9.01 -40.36 21.92
CA MET A 14 -8.74 -41.41 20.93
C MET A 14 -9.31 -41.18 19.53
N LEU A 15 -8.61 -41.80 18.56
CA LEU A 15 -8.94 -42.03 17.16
C LEU A 15 -10.31 -42.70 16.93
N LEU A 16 -10.99 -42.31 15.84
CA LEU A 16 -11.91 -43.19 15.10
C LEU A 16 -11.59 -43.14 13.60
N LEU A 17 -11.17 -44.29 13.08
CA LEU A 17 -11.11 -44.60 11.65
C LEU A 17 -12.52 -44.95 11.15
N GLY A 18 -12.94 -44.35 10.04
CA GLY A 18 -14.14 -44.74 9.29
C GLY A 18 -13.83 -44.74 7.80
N VAL A 19 -13.97 -45.89 7.16
CA VAL A 19 -13.71 -46.19 5.75
C VAL A 19 -14.95 -45.93 4.88
N GLY A 20 -14.74 -45.36 3.69
CA GLY A 20 -15.50 -45.68 2.47
C GLY A 20 -16.67 -44.75 2.08
N GLY A 21 -16.51 -44.01 0.98
CA GLY A 21 -17.62 -43.34 0.28
C GLY A 21 -17.16 -42.25 -0.69
N ALA A 22 -17.48 -42.41 -1.97
CA ALA A 22 -17.00 -41.59 -3.08
C ALA A 22 -17.50 -40.13 -3.09
N SER A 23 -16.61 -39.26 -3.57
CA SER A 23 -16.82 -38.02 -4.35
C SER A 23 -17.97 -37.08 -4.00
N VAL A 24 -17.64 -35.94 -3.37
CA VAL A 24 -18.20 -34.64 -3.74
C VAL A 24 -17.08 -33.60 -3.76
N LEU A 25 -16.85 -33.03 -4.94
CA LEU A 25 -16.00 -31.86 -5.18
C LEU A 25 -16.50 -30.68 -4.33
N ALA A 26 -15.91 -30.48 -3.15
CA ALA A 26 -16.02 -29.21 -2.46
C ALA A 26 -14.99 -28.25 -3.08
N HIS A 27 -15.49 -27.39 -3.97
CA HIS A 27 -14.83 -26.15 -4.39
C HIS A 27 -14.69 -25.24 -3.16
N GLY A 28 -13.78 -25.60 -2.26
CA GLY A 28 -13.42 -24.81 -1.10
C GLY A 28 -12.44 -23.74 -1.57
N LYS A 29 -12.89 -22.49 -1.57
CA LYS A 29 -12.07 -21.28 -1.66
C LYS A 29 -10.69 -21.54 -1.06
N SER A 30 -9.70 -21.70 -1.93
CA SER A 30 -8.32 -21.47 -1.52
C SER A 30 -8.29 -20.01 -1.11
N ALA A 31 -8.32 -19.76 0.20
CA ALA A 31 -7.90 -18.49 0.74
C ALA A 31 -6.49 -18.31 0.23
N SER A 32 -6.34 -17.53 -0.84
CA SER A 32 -5.05 -17.07 -1.32
C SER A 32 -4.43 -16.35 -0.15
N GLN A 33 -3.52 -17.07 0.50
CA GLN A 33 -2.53 -16.63 1.45
C GLN A 33 -2.30 -15.13 1.26
N GLU A 34 -2.81 -14.31 2.18
CA GLU A 34 -2.38 -12.92 2.32
C GLU A 34 -0.86 -12.98 2.43
N SER A 35 -0.17 -12.63 1.35
CA SER A 35 1.22 -12.26 1.45
C SER A 35 1.23 -10.99 2.27
N ILE A 36 1.47 -11.15 3.57
CA ILE A 36 1.96 -10.07 4.40
C ILE A 36 3.30 -9.69 3.77
N HIS A 37 3.30 -8.70 2.86
CA HIS A 37 4.51 -8.10 2.31
C HIS A 37 5.12 -7.28 3.46
N PRO A 38 6.12 -7.83 4.15
CA PRO A 38 6.67 -7.18 5.32
C PRO A 38 7.57 -6.06 4.80
N PHE A 39 7.12 -4.82 4.98
CA PHE A 39 7.83 -3.58 4.64
C PHE A 39 7.93 -3.31 3.14
N SER A 40 6.94 -2.61 2.61
CA SER A 40 7.14 -1.85 1.37
C SER A 40 8.35 -0.92 1.57
N THR A 41 9.39 -1.08 0.76
CA THR A 41 10.53 -0.15 0.73
C THR A 41 10.19 1.12 -0.04
N ALA A 42 8.91 1.30 -0.42
CA ALA A 42 8.46 2.44 -1.17
C ALA A 42 8.63 3.72 -0.34
N TYR A 43 9.28 4.71 -0.94
CA TYR A 43 9.47 6.02 -0.34
C TYR A 43 9.17 7.13 -1.32
N THR A 44 8.68 8.23 -0.78
CA THR A 44 8.32 9.43 -1.53
C THR A 44 9.49 10.39 -1.54
N ASP A 45 9.67 11.06 -2.67
CA ASP A 45 10.68 12.08 -2.88
C ASP A 45 10.09 13.18 -3.76
N VAL A 46 10.45 14.43 -3.48
CA VAL A 46 9.92 15.61 -4.17
C VAL A 46 11.05 16.57 -4.47
N LYS A 47 11.09 17.05 -5.71
CA LYS A 47 12.10 17.99 -6.18
C LYS A 47 11.43 19.14 -6.92
N VAL A 48 11.74 20.37 -6.52
CA VAL A 48 11.34 21.56 -7.28
C VAL A 48 12.51 22.02 -8.14
N THR A 49 12.25 22.36 -9.40
CA THR A 49 13.25 22.88 -10.33
C THR A 49 12.61 23.98 -11.17
N GLY A 50 12.98 25.23 -10.90
CA GLY A 50 12.31 26.39 -11.47
C GLY A 50 10.83 26.40 -11.08
N LYS A 51 9.94 26.36 -12.08
CA LYS A 51 8.47 26.36 -11.88
C LYS A 51 7.84 24.97 -11.88
N THR A 52 8.65 23.91 -11.92
CA THR A 52 8.17 22.53 -12.02
C THR A 52 8.45 21.77 -10.72
N VAL A 53 7.44 21.08 -10.22
CA VAL A 53 7.54 20.16 -9.09
C VAL A 53 7.51 18.74 -9.62
N TYR A 54 8.54 17.97 -9.30
CA TYR A 54 8.66 16.57 -9.67
C TYR A 54 8.37 15.71 -8.45
N PHE A 55 7.45 14.77 -8.63
CA PHE A 55 7.05 13.82 -7.61
C PHE A 55 7.55 12.43 -7.96
N TYR A 56 8.04 11.72 -6.96
CA TYR A 56 8.57 10.37 -7.10
C TYR A 56 8.01 9.48 -5.99
N ILE A 57 7.72 8.24 -6.36
CA ILE A 57 7.66 7.11 -5.42
C ILE A 57 8.64 6.09 -5.97
N LYS A 58 9.68 5.78 -5.20
CA LYS A 58 10.74 4.83 -5.53
C LYS A 58 10.64 3.63 -4.61
N GLY A 59 11.19 2.48 -4.98
CA GLY A 59 11.11 1.27 -4.15
C GLY A 59 9.75 0.57 -4.21
N LEU A 60 8.94 0.86 -5.24
CA LEU A 60 7.74 0.08 -5.51
C LEU A 60 8.14 -1.36 -5.87
N GLU A 61 7.29 -2.31 -5.51
CA GLU A 61 7.38 -3.67 -6.05
C GLU A 61 7.35 -3.61 -7.58
N SER A 62 8.31 -4.24 -8.24
CA SER A 62 8.47 -4.11 -9.69
C SER A 62 7.69 -5.16 -10.45
N PRO A 63 7.11 -4.75 -11.59
CA PRO A 63 7.12 -3.39 -12.13
C PRO A 63 5.97 -2.54 -11.58
N PHE A 64 6.13 -1.21 -11.55
CA PHE A 64 4.95 -0.33 -11.46
C PHE A 64 4.11 -0.46 -12.74
N ASN A 65 3.12 -1.36 -12.70
CA ASN A 65 2.27 -1.71 -13.84
C ASN A 65 0.84 -2.06 -13.38
N GLN A 66 -0.04 -2.28 -14.35
CA GLN A 66 -1.44 -2.63 -14.12
C GLN A 66 -1.68 -4.04 -13.56
N THR A 67 -0.65 -4.88 -13.46
CA THR A 67 -0.76 -6.18 -12.77
C THR A 67 -0.88 -5.99 -11.26
N TYR A 68 -0.16 -5.03 -10.70
CA TYR A 68 -0.07 -4.84 -9.24
C TYR A 68 -0.73 -3.53 -8.77
N TYR A 69 -0.72 -2.49 -9.60
CA TYR A 69 -1.16 -1.15 -9.24
C TYR A 69 -2.24 -0.62 -10.18
N GLU A 70 -3.21 0.12 -9.66
CA GLU A 70 -4.08 0.96 -10.49
C GLU A 70 -3.39 2.29 -10.82
N ARG A 71 -2.88 2.95 -9.78
CA ARG A 71 -2.27 4.29 -9.85
C ARG A 71 -1.45 4.58 -8.60
N VAL A 72 -0.68 5.64 -8.66
CA VAL A 72 -0.14 6.33 -7.48
C VAL A 72 -0.66 7.76 -7.41
N ALA A 73 -0.58 8.35 -6.22
CA ALA A 73 -0.92 9.75 -5.99
C ALA A 73 0.01 10.37 -4.94
N TRP A 74 0.09 11.69 -4.95
CA TRP A 74 0.76 12.49 -3.94
C TRP A 74 -0.23 13.48 -3.34
N THR A 75 -0.27 13.59 -2.02
CA THR A 75 -1.22 14.43 -1.28
C THR A 75 -0.53 15.45 -0.39
N SER A 76 -1.23 16.53 -0.04
CA SER A 76 -0.79 17.55 0.92
C SER A 76 -1.12 17.23 2.37
N THR A 77 -1.96 16.22 2.60
CA THR A 77 -2.32 15.68 3.93
C THR A 77 -1.92 14.22 4.04
N ASP A 78 -1.83 13.71 5.27
CA ASP A 78 -1.56 12.31 5.59
C ASP A 78 -2.78 11.39 5.38
N GLU A 79 -3.82 11.92 4.75
CA GLU A 79 -5.02 11.18 4.39
C GLU A 79 -4.92 10.60 2.98
N GLU A 80 -5.72 9.57 2.71
CA GLU A 80 -5.83 8.98 1.38
C GLU A 80 -6.22 10.02 0.31
N PRO A 81 -5.85 9.80 -0.97
CA PRO A 81 -6.21 10.70 -2.06
C PRO A 81 -7.72 10.84 -2.24
N ASP A 82 -8.25 12.05 -2.08
CA ASP A 82 -9.68 12.35 -2.16
C ASP A 82 -9.95 13.68 -2.89
N THR A 83 -10.75 13.62 -3.96
CA THR A 83 -11.13 14.79 -4.74
C THR A 83 -12.07 15.75 -4.01
N LEU A 84 -12.85 15.27 -3.03
CA LEU A 84 -13.77 16.11 -2.27
C LEU A 84 -13.04 16.93 -1.20
N LYS A 85 -11.90 16.43 -0.72
CA LYS A 85 -11.02 17.12 0.24
C LYS A 85 -9.97 18.01 -0.43
N ASP A 86 -9.88 17.94 -1.75
CA ASP A 86 -8.89 18.64 -2.57
C ASP A 86 -7.43 18.45 -2.11
N ASN A 87 -7.10 17.29 -1.52
CA ASN A 87 -5.78 17.02 -0.97
C ASN A 87 -4.78 16.50 -2.01
N ILE A 88 -5.22 16.24 -3.25
CA ILE A 88 -4.40 15.65 -4.31
C ILE A 88 -3.53 16.70 -4.98
N LEU A 89 -2.21 16.47 -4.96
CA LEU A 89 -1.20 17.28 -5.64
C LEU A 89 -0.90 16.77 -7.05
N SER A 90 -0.77 15.45 -7.22
CA SER A 90 -0.56 14.83 -8.54
C SER A 90 -0.96 13.35 -8.53
N VAL A 91 -1.21 12.78 -9.71
CA VAL A 91 -1.60 11.37 -9.90
C VAL A 91 -0.86 10.78 -11.09
N LYS A 92 -0.46 9.51 -11.00
CA LYS A 92 0.07 8.74 -12.12
C LYS A 92 -0.63 7.40 -12.24
N ILE A 93 -1.32 7.17 -13.35
CA ILE A 93 -1.91 5.86 -13.67
C ILE A 93 -0.80 4.87 -14.03
N ALA A 94 -0.91 3.64 -13.51
CA ALA A 94 0.03 2.59 -13.84
C ALA A 94 -0.03 2.25 -15.33
N ALA A 95 1.13 2.05 -15.96
CA ALA A 95 1.20 1.65 -17.35
C ALA A 95 0.83 0.16 -17.53
N LYS A 96 0.36 -0.22 -18.72
CA LYS A 96 0.05 -1.63 -19.04
C LYS A 96 1.25 -2.54 -18.79
N THR A 97 2.42 -2.09 -19.20
CA THR A 97 3.71 -2.72 -18.91
C THR A 97 4.60 -1.71 -18.20
N GLY A 98 5.35 -2.19 -17.22
CA GLY A 98 6.32 -1.38 -16.48
C GLY A 98 7.68 -2.05 -16.53
N SER A 99 8.73 -1.26 -16.35
CA SER A 99 10.11 -1.76 -16.27
C SER A 99 10.87 -1.19 -15.08
N ARG A 100 10.23 -0.35 -14.26
CA ARG A 100 10.87 0.37 -13.17
C ARG A 100 10.19 0.12 -11.84
N HIS A 101 10.99 0.17 -10.78
CA HIS A 101 10.59 0.19 -9.38
C HIS A 101 10.17 1.60 -8.91
N GLU A 102 9.70 2.45 -9.84
CA GLU A 102 9.39 3.85 -9.54
C GLU A 102 8.19 4.34 -10.34
N ALA A 103 7.47 5.27 -9.73
CA ALA A 103 6.49 6.12 -10.39
C ALA A 103 6.95 7.58 -10.32
N LYS A 104 6.77 8.30 -11.42
CA LYS A 104 7.14 9.71 -11.55
C LYS A 104 5.99 10.51 -12.15
N SER A 105 5.74 11.68 -11.57
CA SER A 105 4.86 12.71 -12.13
C SER A 105 5.50 14.09 -12.01
N SER A 106 4.95 15.08 -12.71
CA SER A 106 5.39 16.46 -12.61
C SER A 106 4.23 17.41 -12.80
N GLU A 107 4.18 18.46 -11.97
CA GLU A 107 3.18 19.52 -12.03
C GLU A 107 3.84 20.89 -12.08
N ARG A 108 3.09 21.92 -12.49
CA ARG A 108 3.52 23.31 -12.33
C ARG A 108 3.32 23.73 -10.88
N LEU A 109 4.31 24.37 -10.27
CA LEU A 109 4.26 24.83 -8.88
C LEU A 109 3.04 25.72 -8.60
N GLU A 110 2.71 26.59 -9.56
CA GLU A 110 1.55 27.49 -9.46
C GLU A 110 0.20 26.77 -9.31
N LEU A 111 0.09 25.50 -9.73
CA LEU A 111 -1.14 24.71 -9.64
C LEU A 111 -1.29 23.98 -8.31
N ILE A 112 -0.20 23.82 -7.55
CA ILE A 112 -0.20 23.03 -6.32
C ILE A 112 0.03 23.89 -5.07
N LYS A 113 0.61 25.09 -5.21
CA LYS A 113 0.99 25.95 -4.08
C LYS A 113 -0.18 26.43 -3.22
N ASP A 114 -1.41 26.33 -3.72
CA ASP A 114 -2.62 26.66 -2.96
C ASP A 114 -3.03 25.50 -2.03
N LYS A 115 -2.47 24.31 -2.24
CA LYS A 115 -2.75 23.09 -1.46
C LYS A 115 -1.63 22.70 -0.51
N ILE A 116 -0.42 23.19 -0.75
CA ILE A 116 0.76 22.89 0.07
C ILE A 116 1.70 24.10 0.10
N GLU A 117 2.23 24.40 1.27
CA GLU A 117 3.19 25.48 1.49
C GLU A 117 4.65 25.01 1.39
N THR A 118 5.58 25.95 1.22
CA THR A 118 7.02 25.65 1.30
C THR A 118 7.37 25.16 2.71
N GLY A 119 8.13 24.06 2.81
CA GLY A 119 8.36 23.33 4.05
C GLY A 119 7.29 22.30 4.42
N GLY A 120 6.16 22.27 3.70
CA GLY A 120 5.08 21.31 3.89
C GLY A 120 5.48 19.87 3.57
N ILE A 121 4.65 18.91 4.00
CA ILE A 121 4.89 17.47 3.80
C ILE A 121 4.02 16.96 2.65
N VAL A 122 4.65 16.32 1.68
CA VAL A 122 4.00 15.57 0.63
C VAL A 122 3.96 14.10 1.02
N TYR A 123 2.78 13.49 0.96
CA TYR A 123 2.57 12.07 1.27
C TYR A 123 2.32 11.30 -0.03
N GLY A 124 3.03 10.19 -0.24
CA GLY A 124 2.82 9.34 -1.41
C GLY A 124 1.93 8.15 -1.09
N TRP A 125 1.13 7.75 -2.08
CA TRP A 125 0.17 6.66 -1.97
C TRP A 125 0.22 5.78 -3.22
N ALA A 126 0.11 4.48 -3.03
CA ALA A 126 -0.03 3.51 -4.10
C ALA A 126 -1.35 2.77 -3.98
N LYS A 127 -2.18 2.83 -5.03
CA LYS A 127 -3.43 2.06 -5.08
C LYS A 127 -3.14 0.72 -5.75
N ALA A 128 -3.28 -0.36 -4.99
CA ALA A 128 -3.15 -1.70 -5.55
C ALA A 128 -4.40 -2.09 -6.35
N GLN A 129 -4.30 -3.13 -7.18
CA GLN A 129 -5.44 -3.68 -7.94
C GLN A 129 -6.57 -4.25 -7.07
N ASN A 130 -6.31 -4.49 -5.78
CA ASN A 130 -7.37 -4.85 -4.83
C ASN A 130 -8.22 -3.64 -4.37
N GLY A 131 -7.96 -2.45 -4.91
CA GLY A 131 -8.72 -1.23 -4.64
C GLY A 131 -8.25 -0.43 -3.41
N ASN A 132 -7.35 -0.99 -2.60
CA ASN A 132 -6.87 -0.34 -1.39
C ASN A 132 -5.69 0.59 -1.66
N TRP A 133 -5.61 1.68 -0.90
CA TRP A 133 -4.46 2.56 -0.84
C TRP A 133 -3.45 2.09 0.20
N TYR A 134 -2.17 2.17 -0.15
CA TYR A 134 -1.06 1.88 0.74
C TYR A 134 -0.14 3.10 0.80
N PRO A 135 0.28 3.53 2.01
CA PRO A 135 1.21 4.64 2.15
C PRO A 135 2.58 4.27 1.57
N ALA A 136 3.21 5.22 0.88
CA ALA A 136 4.50 5.08 0.22
C ALA A 136 5.51 6.14 0.72
N GLY A 137 5.45 6.44 2.01
CA GLY A 137 6.30 7.42 2.67
C GLY A 137 5.92 8.88 2.40
N SER A 138 6.77 9.79 2.85
CA SER A 138 6.55 11.23 2.76
C SER A 138 7.85 12.01 2.61
N ALA A 139 7.79 13.19 2.00
CA ALA A 139 8.94 14.08 1.85
C ALA A 139 8.54 15.55 2.07
N LYS A 140 9.46 16.35 2.60
CA LYS A 140 9.26 17.81 2.66
C LYS A 140 9.48 18.42 1.28
N ILE A 141 8.62 19.36 0.89
CA ILE A 141 8.81 20.17 -0.31
C ILE A 141 9.39 21.53 0.07
N TYR A 142 10.35 22.03 -0.71
CA TYR A 142 10.88 23.39 -0.58
C TYR A 142 10.95 24.05 -1.95
N TYR A 143 10.42 25.27 -2.05
CA TYR A 143 10.41 26.13 -3.22
C TYR A 143 10.37 27.60 -2.85
#